data_AF-A0AAD7IU80-F1
#
_entry.id   AF-A0AAD7IU80-F1
#
_cell.length_a   1.000
_cell.length_b   1.000
_cell.length_c   1.000
_cell.angle_alpha   90.00
_cell.angle_beta   90.00
_cell.angle_gamma   90.00
#
_symmetry.space_group_name_H-M   'P 1'
#
loop_
_entity.id
_entity.type
_entity.pdbx_description
1 polymer ?
#
loop_
_entity_poly.entity_id
_entity_poly.type
_entity_poly.pdbx_seq_one_letter_code
_entity_poly.pdbx_strand_id
1 'polypeptide(L)'
;MSVQELQARLEKILADIDLQKEVLRKLEQSKSLVQSQLNAVRDPMARLPFDISSEIFLRCLPSRPEPRARHAPMLLLNICQTWTDIALATSALWAVIHVVFPRADSFTNVVESWLRRACDRPLSVTLSGNLNTNIAAIVWQHCRQLKNLEIDYYDEDNGENHIGGPIDLLGITPPTLWPLLETLRIRGVPDPTGSQGYSGPQILEVLRLAPNLSKCMLEGLDPIFDVPNLPEQIILPGLRRLMFGGSDNYNPDSNDDILKCLSLPGLETLSISTHDVSYDDLFSFLERSSPPLRELVVGNRSPRREKPTRLLETLCLVPTLTRFELWWPDLAFLEGLFAALAKPSSQLLPDLHSLVLHVRLPSFSSISESSWRTLLHALSARRIQIRTFQIKTGFSRPPFDTIAPILPAFRGLVADGMQIYIGSRDQNFV
;
A
#
# COMPACT_ATOMS: atom_id res chain seq x y z
N MET A 1 39.10 37.84 -74.37
CA MET A 1 39.33 36.52 -73.76
C MET A 1 38.81 35.47 -74.70
N SER A 2 39.68 34.56 -75.15
CA SER A 2 39.26 33.47 -76.03
C SER A 2 38.50 32.40 -75.23
N VAL A 3 37.65 31.62 -75.91
CA VAL A 3 36.91 30.51 -75.27
C VAL A 3 37.88 29.51 -74.59
N GLN A 4 39.06 29.30 -75.16
CA GLN A 4 40.10 28.42 -74.61
C GLN A 4 40.68 28.94 -73.29
N GLU A 5 40.89 30.26 -73.16
CA GLU A 5 41.36 30.85 -71.89
C GLU A 5 40.33 30.71 -70.77
N LEU A 6 39.04 30.82 -71.09
CA LEU A 6 37.95 30.60 -70.15
C LEU A 6 37.85 29.13 -69.72
N GLN A 7 38.02 28.20 -70.65
CA GLN A 7 38.03 26.76 -70.37
C GLN A 7 39.19 26.35 -69.46
N ALA A 8 40.41 26.81 -69.74
CA ALA A 8 41.57 26.53 -68.89
C ALA A 8 41.43 27.14 -67.47
N ARG A 9 40.85 28.34 -67.35
CA ARG A 9 40.55 28.93 -66.03
C ARG A 9 39.49 28.14 -65.28
N LEU A 10 38.46 27.66 -65.97
CA LEU A 10 37.41 26.84 -65.36
C LEU A 10 37.96 25.50 -64.86
N GLU A 11 38.77 24.81 -65.65
CA GLU A 11 39.44 23.55 -65.24
C GLU A 11 40.32 23.75 -64.01
N LYS A 12 41.08 24.84 -63.96
CA LYS A 12 41.90 25.16 -62.79
C LYS A 12 41.05 25.41 -61.55
N ILE A 13 39.95 26.16 -61.68
CA ILE A 13 39.02 26.42 -60.56
C ILE A 13 38.37 25.13 -60.08
N LEU A 14 37.98 24.23 -60.98
CA LEU A 14 37.40 22.93 -60.62
C LEU A 14 38.42 22.05 -59.88
N ALA A 15 39.68 22.01 -60.33
CA ALA A 15 40.75 21.28 -59.65
C ALA A 15 41.03 21.84 -58.24
N ASP A 16 41.03 23.17 -58.09
CA ASP A 16 41.21 23.82 -56.78
C ASP A 16 40.03 23.53 -55.83
N ILE A 17 38.79 23.49 -56.34
CA ILE A 17 37.60 23.11 -55.56
C ILE A 17 37.73 21.67 -55.06
N ASP A 18 38.14 20.72 -55.90
CA ASP A 18 38.26 19.33 -55.50
C ASP A 18 39.40 19.11 -54.50
N LEU A 19 40.51 19.83 -54.65
CA LEU A 19 41.58 19.85 -53.65
C LEU A 19 41.09 20.39 -52.30
N GLN A 20 40.33 21.48 -52.31
CA GLN A 20 39.78 22.07 -51.08
C GLN A 20 38.76 21.14 -50.40
N LYS A 21 37.95 20.41 -51.16
CA LYS A 21 37.02 19.40 -50.61
C LYS A 21 37.77 18.27 -49.90
N GLU A 22 38.88 17.80 -50.46
CA GLU A 22 39.66 16.73 -49.83
C GLU A 22 40.36 17.21 -48.55
N VAL A 23 40.86 18.45 -48.53
CA VAL A 23 41.40 19.06 -47.30
C VAL A 23 40.31 19.20 -46.24
N LEU A 24 39.13 19.69 -46.64
CA LEU A 24 37.98 19.81 -45.74
C LEU A 24 37.60 18.45 -45.13
N ARG A 25 37.50 17.41 -45.96
CA ARG A 25 37.20 16.04 -45.53
C ARG A 25 38.19 15.53 -44.47
N LYS A 26 39.50 15.75 -44.69
CA LYS A 26 40.54 15.35 -43.72
C LYS A 26 40.46 16.12 -42.40
N LEU A 27 40.17 17.43 -42.48
CA LEU A 27 39.98 18.26 -41.29
C LEU A 27 38.72 17.86 -40.51
N GLU A 28 37.62 17.52 -41.19
CA GLU A 28 36.39 17.00 -40.57
C GLU A 28 36.63 15.67 -39.85
N GLN A 29 37.39 14.75 -40.46
CA GLN A 29 37.80 13.50 -39.82
C GLN A 29 38.65 13.75 -38.57
N SER A 30 39.64 14.65 -38.65
CA SER A 30 40.49 15.00 -37.49
C SER A 30 39.69 15.68 -36.38
N LYS A 31 38.77 16.58 -36.72
CA LYS A 31 37.85 17.23 -35.78
C LYS A 31 37.00 16.21 -35.05
N SER A 32 36.42 15.24 -35.77
CA SER A 32 35.62 14.15 -35.18
C SER A 32 36.43 13.33 -34.17
N LEU A 33 37.67 12.96 -34.53
CA LEU A 33 38.57 12.21 -33.65
C LEU A 33 38.93 12.98 -32.37
N VAL A 34 39.31 14.25 -32.49
CA VAL A 34 39.65 15.07 -31.32
C VAL A 34 38.42 15.33 -30.44
N GLN A 35 37.24 15.51 -31.05
CA GLN A 35 35.99 15.67 -30.31
C GLN A 35 35.64 14.42 -29.50
N SER A 36 35.84 13.22 -30.04
CA SER A 36 35.59 11.98 -29.31
C SER A 36 36.57 11.77 -28.14
N GLN A 37 37.85 12.09 -28.34
CA GLN A 37 38.86 12.04 -27.27
C GLN A 37 38.57 13.04 -26.15
N LEU A 38 38.17 14.28 -26.51
CA LEU A 38 37.81 15.29 -25.52
C LEU A 38 36.59 14.87 -24.69
N ASN A 39 35.58 14.27 -25.33
CA ASN A 39 34.41 13.75 -24.64
C ASN A 39 34.77 12.61 -23.67
N ALA A 40 35.68 11.70 -24.06
CA ALA A 40 36.16 10.61 -23.20
C ALA A 40 36.91 11.09 -21.95
N VAL A 41 37.62 12.22 -22.04
CA VAL A 41 38.30 12.84 -20.88
C VAL A 41 37.31 13.62 -19.99
N ARG A 42 36.26 14.20 -20.59
CA ARG A 42 35.28 15.03 -19.90
C ARG A 42 34.15 14.28 -19.22
N ASP A 43 33.90 13.01 -19.57
CA ASP A 43 32.83 12.21 -18.97
C ASP A 43 33.43 11.19 -17.96
N PRO A 44 33.41 11.47 -16.65
CA PRO A 44 33.92 10.57 -15.63
C PRO A 44 33.22 9.20 -15.64
N MET A 45 31.95 9.15 -16.05
CA MET A 45 31.15 7.93 -16.07
C MET A 45 31.54 7.01 -17.24
N ALA A 46 32.03 7.56 -18.36
CA ALA A 46 32.56 6.77 -19.46
C ALA A 46 33.81 5.94 -19.08
N ARG A 47 34.46 6.27 -17.96
CA ARG A 47 35.62 5.54 -17.42
C ARG A 47 35.26 4.52 -16.35
N LEU A 48 34.04 4.54 -15.84
CA LEU A 48 33.61 3.61 -14.81
C LEU A 48 33.25 2.27 -15.46
N PRO A 49 33.63 1.13 -14.84
CA PRO A 49 33.12 -0.17 -15.27
C PRO A 49 31.60 -0.20 -15.22
N PHE A 50 31.00 -1.03 -16.09
CA PHE A 50 29.55 -1.23 -16.16
C PHE A 50 28.94 -1.46 -14.78
N ASP A 51 29.48 -2.40 -14.00
CA ASP A 51 28.93 -2.78 -12.70
C ASP A 51 28.87 -1.62 -11.70
N ILE A 52 29.88 -0.75 -11.71
CA ILE A 52 29.95 0.40 -10.81
C ILE A 52 28.92 1.46 -11.23
N SER A 53 28.82 1.74 -12.53
CA SER A 53 27.81 2.66 -13.06
C SER A 53 26.39 2.19 -12.79
N SER A 54 26.13 0.89 -12.98
CA SER A 54 24.84 0.25 -12.71
C SER A 54 24.46 0.32 -11.23
N GLU A 55 25.42 0.05 -10.32
CA GLU A 55 25.19 0.20 -8.88
C GLU A 55 24.93 1.66 -8.49
N ILE A 56 25.68 2.62 -9.05
CA ILE A 56 25.42 4.05 -8.84
C ILE A 56 23.99 4.40 -9.27
N PHE A 57 23.57 3.97 -10.46
CA PHE A 57 22.22 4.23 -10.97
C PHE A 57 21.14 3.64 -10.06
N LEU A 58 21.34 2.44 -9.54
CA LEU A 58 20.42 1.80 -8.60
C LEU A 58 20.29 2.57 -7.30
N ARG A 59 21.40 3.09 -6.76
CA ARG A 59 21.42 3.90 -5.54
C ARG A 59 20.78 5.28 -5.73
N CYS A 60 20.69 5.75 -6.96
CA CYS A 60 20.05 7.02 -7.31
C CYS A 60 18.55 6.89 -7.60
N LEU A 61 17.97 5.69 -7.56
CA LEU A 61 16.53 5.53 -7.77
C LEU A 61 15.71 6.13 -6.62
N PRO A 62 14.63 6.87 -6.93
CA PRO A 62 13.68 7.27 -5.91
C PRO A 62 12.94 6.06 -5.36
N SER A 63 12.37 6.17 -4.16
CA SER A 63 11.57 5.10 -3.55
C SER A 63 10.34 4.70 -4.38
N ARG A 64 9.81 5.63 -5.18
CA ARG A 64 8.68 5.44 -6.09
C ARG A 64 9.05 6.01 -7.48
N PRO A 65 9.70 5.21 -8.34
CA PRO A 65 10.12 5.66 -9.67
C PRO A 65 8.93 5.79 -10.61
N GLU A 66 8.73 7.00 -11.12
CA GLU A 66 7.65 7.31 -12.05
C GLU A 66 8.15 7.29 -13.52
N PRO A 67 7.30 6.89 -14.48
CA PRO A 67 7.61 6.88 -15.92
C PRO A 67 7.60 8.28 -16.55
N ARG A 68 8.31 9.22 -15.94
CA ARG A 68 8.41 10.62 -16.35
C ARG A 68 9.84 10.94 -16.76
N ALA A 69 10.01 11.68 -17.85
CA ALA A 69 11.33 11.96 -18.46
C ALA A 69 12.37 12.58 -17.51
N ARG A 70 11.92 13.33 -16.49
CA ARG A 70 12.79 14.02 -15.52
C ARG A 70 13.08 13.20 -14.26
N HIS A 71 12.53 11.99 -14.12
CA HIS A 71 12.74 11.12 -12.97
C HIS A 71 13.61 9.92 -13.37
N ALA A 72 14.47 9.46 -12.45
CA ALA A 72 15.21 8.23 -12.65
C ALA A 72 14.23 7.03 -12.62
N PRO A 73 14.47 5.97 -13.42
CA PRO A 73 15.58 5.77 -14.35
C PRO A 73 15.42 6.47 -15.72
N MET A 74 14.27 7.04 -16.07
CA MET A 74 14.05 7.65 -17.40
C MET A 74 15.01 8.79 -17.71
N LEU A 75 15.38 9.58 -16.70
CA LEU A 75 16.40 10.63 -16.83
C LEU A 75 17.73 10.08 -17.36
N LEU A 76 18.12 8.87 -16.94
CA LEU A 76 19.38 8.23 -17.35
C LEU A 76 19.41 7.93 -18.85
N LEU A 77 18.25 7.74 -19.47
CA LEU A 77 18.12 7.52 -20.92
C LEU A 77 18.33 8.79 -21.76
N ASN A 78 18.32 9.97 -21.13
CA ASN A 78 18.33 11.26 -21.80
C ASN A 78 19.66 12.04 -21.64
N ILE A 79 20.67 11.46 -20.99
CA ILE A 79 21.94 12.15 -20.68
C ILE A 79 22.97 11.97 -21.81
N CYS A 80 23.40 10.73 -22.06
CA CYS A 80 24.30 10.39 -23.16
C CYS A 80 24.14 8.91 -23.53
N GLN A 81 24.64 8.51 -24.71
CA GLN A 81 24.49 7.14 -25.22
C GLN A 81 25.02 6.08 -24.24
N THR A 82 26.17 6.32 -23.61
CA THR A 82 26.76 5.39 -22.64
C THR A 82 25.84 5.15 -21.44
N TRP A 83 25.21 6.20 -20.90
CA TRP A 83 24.27 6.04 -19.79
C TRP A 83 23.00 5.35 -20.23
N THR A 84 22.50 5.66 -21.43
CA THR A 84 21.35 4.98 -22.03
C THR A 84 21.63 3.48 -22.16
N ASP A 85 22.78 3.09 -22.70
CA ASP A 85 23.17 1.68 -22.86
C ASP A 85 23.27 0.96 -21.50
N ILE A 86 23.90 1.59 -20.52
CA ILE A 86 24.02 1.03 -19.16
C ILE A 86 22.64 0.88 -18.51
N ALA A 87 21.80 1.91 -18.58
CA ALA A 87 20.47 1.91 -17.98
C ALA A 87 19.54 0.88 -18.63
N LEU A 88 19.59 0.75 -19.96
CA LEU A 88 18.81 -0.25 -20.70
C LEU A 88 19.27 -1.69 -20.41
N ALA A 89 20.57 -1.91 -20.24
CA ALA A 89 21.13 -3.23 -19.88
C ALA A 89 20.92 -3.60 -18.39
N THR A 90 20.62 -2.63 -17.53
CA THR A 90 20.42 -2.86 -16.09
C THR A 90 18.96 -3.12 -15.77
N SER A 91 18.51 -4.37 -15.94
CA SER A 91 17.11 -4.80 -15.68
C SER A 91 16.60 -4.46 -14.28
N ALA A 92 17.50 -4.37 -13.29
CA ALA A 92 17.20 -3.99 -11.91
C ALA A 92 16.51 -2.63 -11.80
N LEU A 93 16.85 -1.67 -12.68
CA LEU A 93 16.31 -0.32 -12.65
C LEU A 93 14.81 -0.28 -12.98
N TRP A 94 14.31 -1.32 -13.64
CA TRP A 94 12.97 -1.40 -14.19
C TRP A 94 12.04 -2.30 -13.36
N ALA A 95 12.56 -2.90 -12.28
CA ALA A 95 11.80 -3.84 -11.44
C ALA A 95 10.72 -3.18 -10.57
N VAL A 96 10.78 -1.85 -10.40
CA VAL A 96 9.80 -1.07 -9.65
C VAL A 96 9.22 0.00 -10.56
N ILE A 97 7.92 0.20 -10.54
CA ILE A 97 7.24 1.29 -11.27
C ILE A 97 6.08 1.84 -10.44
N HIS A 98 6.00 3.16 -10.36
CA HIS A 98 4.85 3.88 -9.83
C HIS A 98 4.18 4.67 -10.96
N VAL A 99 2.98 4.26 -11.32
CA VAL A 99 2.19 4.91 -12.37
C VAL A 99 1.09 5.73 -11.71
N VAL A 100 1.23 7.05 -11.79
CA VAL A 100 0.15 7.98 -11.44
C VAL A 100 -0.57 8.34 -12.74
N PHE A 101 -1.86 8.04 -12.84
CA PHE A 101 -2.66 8.34 -14.02
C PHE A 101 -3.12 9.80 -14.02
N PRO A 102 -2.61 10.66 -14.92
CA PRO A 102 -3.38 11.82 -15.35
C PRO A 102 -4.48 11.35 -16.31
N ARG A 103 -5.52 12.18 -16.53
CA ARG A 103 -6.64 11.95 -17.45
C ARG A 103 -6.28 11.58 -18.93
N ALA A 104 -4.99 11.48 -19.31
CA ALA A 104 -4.56 11.28 -20.69
C ALA A 104 -3.90 9.90 -20.92
N ASP A 105 -4.41 9.15 -21.90
CA ASP A 105 -4.03 7.80 -22.36
C ASP A 105 -2.57 7.60 -22.84
N SER A 106 -1.68 8.57 -22.59
CA SER A 106 -0.37 8.70 -23.24
C SER A 106 0.78 7.85 -22.64
N PHE A 107 0.55 7.10 -21.55
CA PHE A 107 1.62 6.39 -20.85
C PHE A 107 1.72 4.88 -21.16
N THR A 108 0.77 4.31 -21.89
CA THR A 108 0.66 2.86 -22.14
C THR A 108 1.94 2.26 -22.72
N ASN A 109 2.49 2.84 -23.78
CA ASN A 109 3.73 2.36 -24.41
C ASN A 109 4.97 2.47 -23.50
N VAL A 110 4.99 3.49 -22.64
CA VAL A 110 6.09 3.71 -21.70
C VAL A 110 6.06 2.66 -20.60
N VAL A 111 4.88 2.38 -20.05
CA VAL A 111 4.68 1.32 -19.04
C VAL A 111 5.02 -0.04 -19.64
N GLU A 112 4.53 -0.36 -20.84
CA GLU A 112 4.85 -1.63 -21.51
C GLU A 112 6.37 -1.79 -21.74
N SER A 113 7.03 -0.75 -22.26
CA SER A 113 8.48 -0.76 -22.46
C SER A 113 9.23 -0.92 -21.14
N TRP A 114 8.74 -0.31 -20.06
CA TRP A 114 9.33 -0.42 -18.72
C TRP A 114 9.23 -1.85 -18.19
N LEU A 115 8.05 -2.45 -18.21
CA LEU A 115 7.85 -3.82 -17.71
C LEU A 115 8.66 -4.83 -18.51
N ARG A 116 8.75 -4.68 -19.83
CA ARG A 116 9.61 -5.53 -20.68
C ARG A 116 11.10 -5.43 -20.30
N ARG A 117 11.59 -4.26 -19.88
CA ARG A 117 13.00 -4.07 -19.47
C ARG A 117 13.34 -4.68 -18.12
N ALA A 118 12.33 -4.97 -17.28
CA ALA A 118 12.56 -5.70 -16.03
C ALA A 118 12.98 -7.16 -16.27
N CYS A 119 12.77 -7.69 -17.49
CA CYS A 119 13.02 -9.08 -17.86
C CYS A 119 12.36 -10.04 -16.87
N ASP A 120 13.08 -11.01 -16.31
CA ASP A 120 12.55 -12.02 -15.38
C ASP A 120 12.55 -11.59 -13.91
N ARG A 121 12.73 -10.29 -13.62
CA ARG A 121 12.81 -9.82 -12.24
C ARG A 121 11.43 -9.77 -11.58
N PRO A 122 11.36 -10.04 -10.25
CA PRO A 122 10.14 -9.79 -9.49
C PRO A 122 9.77 -8.30 -9.53
N LEU A 123 8.53 -8.02 -9.94
CA LEU A 123 8.01 -6.68 -10.18
C LEU A 123 7.30 -6.11 -8.95
N SER A 124 7.53 -4.83 -8.67
CA SER A 124 6.72 -4.04 -7.73
C SER A 124 6.02 -2.93 -8.49
N VAL A 125 4.70 -3.02 -8.60
CA VAL A 125 3.88 -2.11 -9.40
C VAL A 125 2.90 -1.38 -8.48
N THR A 126 2.94 -0.05 -8.51
CA THR A 126 1.96 0.81 -7.85
C THR A 126 1.19 1.59 -8.91
N LEU A 127 -0.14 1.49 -8.89
CA LEU A 127 -1.06 2.16 -9.79
C LEU A 127 -1.91 3.15 -8.98
N SER A 128 -1.93 4.43 -9.35
CA SER A 128 -2.59 5.48 -8.56
C SER A 128 -3.42 6.43 -9.42
N GLY A 129 -4.67 6.67 -9.05
CA GLY A 129 -5.61 7.56 -9.76
C GLY A 129 -6.72 6.82 -10.51
N ASN A 130 -7.34 7.46 -11.50
CA ASN A 130 -8.39 6.84 -12.32
C ASN A 130 -7.75 5.83 -13.30
N LEU A 131 -7.87 4.55 -12.97
CA LEU A 131 -7.15 3.47 -13.64
C LEU A 131 -7.48 3.42 -15.14
N ASN A 132 -6.46 3.18 -15.97
CA ASN A 132 -6.66 2.92 -17.39
C ASN A 132 -6.74 1.41 -17.65
N THR A 133 -7.82 0.92 -18.25
CA THR A 133 -8.03 -0.52 -18.53
C THR A 133 -6.92 -1.12 -19.39
N ASN A 134 -6.29 -0.34 -20.29
CA ASN A 134 -5.18 -0.82 -21.11
C ASN A 134 -3.90 -1.04 -20.29
N ILE A 135 -3.61 -0.14 -19.34
CA ILE A 135 -2.44 -0.27 -18.47
C ILE A 135 -2.64 -1.43 -17.50
N ALA A 136 -3.87 -1.62 -16.99
CA ALA A 136 -4.22 -2.82 -16.26
C ALA A 136 -3.97 -4.07 -17.13
N ALA A 137 -4.52 -4.16 -18.34
CA ALA A 137 -4.28 -5.30 -19.22
C ALA A 137 -2.78 -5.64 -19.38
N ILE A 138 -1.93 -4.62 -19.55
CA ILE A 138 -0.47 -4.78 -19.67
C ILE A 138 0.15 -5.30 -18.37
N VAL A 139 -0.20 -4.74 -17.21
CA VAL A 139 0.32 -5.22 -15.92
C VAL A 139 -0.08 -6.68 -15.67
N TRP A 140 -1.29 -7.08 -16.06
CA TRP A 140 -1.79 -8.45 -15.89
C TRP A 140 -1.07 -9.45 -16.80
N GLN A 141 -0.57 -9.04 -17.97
CA GLN A 141 0.30 -9.88 -18.81
C GLN A 141 1.60 -10.26 -18.09
N HIS A 142 2.07 -9.44 -17.16
CA HIS A 142 3.26 -9.67 -16.35
C HIS A 142 2.97 -10.29 -14.97
N CYS A 143 1.75 -10.82 -14.75
CA CYS A 143 1.31 -11.31 -13.44
C CYS A 143 2.23 -12.36 -12.78
N ARG A 144 2.93 -13.19 -13.57
CA ARG A 144 3.88 -14.20 -13.06
C ARG A 144 5.10 -13.60 -12.37
N GLN A 145 5.44 -12.36 -12.71
CA GLN A 145 6.56 -11.63 -12.16
C GLN A 145 6.13 -10.72 -11.00
N LEU A 146 4.83 -10.41 -10.86
CA LEU A 146 4.35 -9.51 -9.82
C LEU A 146 4.66 -10.07 -8.42
N LYS A 147 5.43 -9.30 -7.67
CA LYS A 147 5.77 -9.55 -6.27
C LYS A 147 5.01 -8.63 -5.32
N ASN A 148 4.89 -7.35 -5.68
CA ASN A 148 4.09 -6.39 -4.95
C ASN A 148 3.16 -5.66 -5.93
N LEU A 149 1.87 -5.65 -5.64
CA LEU A 149 0.87 -4.92 -6.42
C LEU A 149 0.11 -3.99 -5.48
N GLU A 150 0.20 -2.70 -5.74
CA GLU A 150 -0.54 -1.66 -5.03
C GLU A 150 -1.43 -0.91 -6.02
N ILE A 151 -2.70 -0.76 -5.69
CA ILE A 151 -3.69 -0.05 -6.50
C ILE A 151 -4.38 0.94 -5.56
N ASP A 152 -4.19 2.23 -5.80
CA ASP A 152 -4.80 3.33 -5.05
C ASP A 152 -5.71 4.13 -5.99
N TYR A 153 -7.00 3.83 -5.99
CA TYR A 153 -7.99 4.62 -6.70
C TYR A 153 -8.40 5.82 -5.86
N TYR A 154 -8.41 7.01 -6.46
CA TYR A 154 -8.98 8.23 -5.89
C TYR A 154 -9.58 9.06 -7.01
N ASP A 155 -10.73 9.68 -6.72
CA ASP A 155 -11.39 10.60 -7.66
C ASP A 155 -10.87 12.02 -7.42
N GLU A 156 -10.24 12.62 -8.43
CA GLU A 156 -9.81 14.02 -8.37
C GLU A 156 -10.96 14.99 -8.69
N ASP A 157 -12.08 14.50 -9.24
CA ASP A 157 -13.18 15.33 -9.72
C ASP A 157 -14.37 15.32 -8.77
N ASN A 158 -14.42 16.35 -7.92
CA ASN A 158 -15.65 16.76 -7.28
C ASN A 158 -16.69 17.17 -8.36
N GLY A 159 -17.52 16.23 -8.81
CA GLY A 159 -18.94 16.52 -9.06
C GLY A 159 -19.55 16.30 -10.43
N GLU A 160 -18.85 15.96 -11.53
CA GLU A 160 -19.53 15.74 -12.82
C GLU A 160 -18.94 14.59 -13.66
N ASN A 161 -19.82 13.63 -13.99
CA ASN A 161 -19.68 12.48 -14.89
C ASN A 161 -18.90 11.25 -14.39
N HIS A 162 -19.43 10.59 -13.34
CA HIS A 162 -19.13 9.19 -13.06
C HIS A 162 -19.77 8.27 -14.13
N ILE A 163 -19.02 7.98 -15.19
CA ILE A 163 -19.22 6.77 -15.99
C ILE A 163 -17.93 5.99 -15.91
N GLY A 164 -17.77 5.32 -14.78
CA GLY A 164 -16.59 4.58 -14.43
C GLY A 164 -16.66 4.33 -12.93
N GLY A 165 -17.65 3.52 -12.52
CA GLY A 165 -17.52 2.77 -11.27
C GLY A 165 -16.18 2.03 -11.27
N PRO A 166 -15.72 1.52 -10.13
CA PRO A 166 -14.44 0.85 -10.04
C PRO A 166 -14.36 -0.11 -11.20
N ILE A 167 -13.43 0.20 -12.12
CA ILE A 167 -13.16 -0.61 -13.29
C ILE A 167 -13.15 -2.04 -12.79
N ASP A 168 -13.69 -2.92 -13.63
CA ASP A 168 -13.43 -4.36 -13.70
C ASP A 168 -11.91 -4.61 -13.57
N LEU A 169 -11.35 -4.27 -12.40
CA LEU A 169 -9.96 -4.36 -12.02
C LEU A 169 -9.55 -5.80 -12.23
N LEU A 170 -10.52 -6.70 -12.12
CA LEU A 170 -10.42 -8.14 -12.21
C LEU A 170 -11.30 -8.71 -13.35
N GLY A 171 -12.03 -7.86 -14.09
CA GLY A 171 -12.87 -8.29 -15.22
C GLY A 171 -12.08 -8.57 -16.50
N ILE A 172 -10.80 -8.21 -16.54
CA ILE A 172 -9.82 -9.04 -17.25
C ILE A 172 -9.49 -10.16 -16.28
N THR A 173 -10.24 -11.27 -16.36
CA THR A 173 -9.94 -12.49 -15.61
C THR A 173 -8.44 -12.71 -15.62
N PRO A 174 -7.74 -12.62 -14.48
CA PRO A 174 -6.30 -12.77 -14.47
C PRO A 174 -6.00 -14.16 -15.02
N PRO A 175 -5.33 -14.29 -16.18
CA PRO A 175 -5.41 -15.52 -16.96
C PRO A 175 -4.65 -16.69 -16.33
N THR A 176 -3.86 -16.43 -15.26
CA THR A 176 -2.97 -17.41 -14.64
C THR A 176 -2.69 -17.09 -13.17
N LEU A 177 -2.20 -18.09 -12.43
CA LEU A 177 -1.65 -17.95 -11.08
C LEU A 177 -0.65 -16.80 -10.96
N TRP A 178 -0.60 -16.18 -9.78
CA TRP A 178 0.31 -15.11 -9.36
C TRP A 178 1.35 -15.68 -8.38
N PRO A 179 2.31 -16.51 -8.86
CA PRO A 179 3.18 -17.32 -8.02
C PRO A 179 4.16 -16.53 -7.16
N LEU A 180 4.51 -15.30 -7.55
CA LEU A 180 5.48 -14.48 -6.83
C LEU A 180 4.81 -13.41 -5.95
N LEU A 181 3.49 -13.27 -5.99
CA LEU A 181 2.83 -12.16 -5.31
C LEU A 181 2.86 -12.37 -3.79
N GLU A 182 3.63 -11.52 -3.11
CA GLU A 182 3.80 -11.50 -1.65
C GLU A 182 2.94 -10.42 -1.00
N THR A 183 2.71 -9.29 -1.70
CA THR A 183 1.95 -8.15 -1.19
C THR A 183 0.89 -7.70 -2.19
N LEU A 184 -0.37 -7.62 -1.73
CA LEU A 184 -1.49 -7.03 -2.46
C LEU A 184 -2.08 -5.89 -1.63
N ARG A 185 -2.18 -4.71 -2.23
CA ARG A 185 -2.91 -3.57 -1.67
C ARG A 185 -3.89 -3.05 -2.70
N ILE A 186 -5.16 -2.98 -2.36
CA ILE A 186 -6.19 -2.35 -3.18
C ILE A 186 -6.93 -1.37 -2.30
N ARG A 187 -6.89 -0.10 -2.68
CA ARG A 187 -7.66 0.98 -2.07
C ARG A 187 -8.61 1.54 -3.11
N GLY A 188 -9.90 1.50 -2.78
CA GLY A 188 -10.98 2.05 -3.57
C GLY A 188 -11.49 3.39 -3.04
N VAL A 189 -12.31 4.03 -3.88
CA VAL A 189 -13.24 5.08 -3.45
C VAL A 189 -14.62 4.42 -3.33
N PRO A 190 -15.37 4.72 -2.26
CA PRO A 190 -16.72 4.20 -2.08
C PRO A 190 -17.66 4.92 -3.01
N ASP A 191 -18.56 4.18 -3.63
CA ASP A 191 -19.65 4.80 -4.38
C ASP A 191 -20.61 5.51 -3.39
N PRO A 192 -20.75 6.84 -3.45
CA PRO A 192 -21.65 7.58 -2.57
C PRO A 192 -23.12 7.22 -2.77
N THR A 193 -23.47 6.59 -3.89
CA THR A 193 -24.83 6.13 -4.19
C THR A 193 -25.11 4.70 -3.73
N GLY A 194 -24.08 3.96 -3.28
CA GLY A 194 -24.19 2.58 -2.80
C GLY A 194 -24.67 1.58 -3.86
N SER A 195 -24.68 1.96 -5.13
CA SER A 195 -25.27 1.20 -6.24
C SER A 195 -24.23 0.47 -7.10
N GLN A 196 -22.95 0.82 -6.97
CA GLN A 196 -21.80 0.24 -7.66
C GLN A 196 -20.67 -0.12 -6.68
N GLY A 197 -20.89 -1.15 -5.87
CA GLY A 197 -19.83 -1.78 -5.06
C GLY A 197 -18.92 -2.67 -5.91
N TYR A 198 -17.77 -3.06 -5.36
CA TYR A 198 -16.81 -3.92 -6.08
C TYR A 198 -17.31 -5.37 -6.08
N SER A 199 -16.96 -6.18 -7.09
CA SER A 199 -17.37 -7.59 -7.12
C SER A 199 -16.59 -8.41 -6.07
N GLY A 200 -17.28 -8.86 -5.01
CA GLY A 200 -16.72 -9.73 -3.98
C GLY A 200 -16.13 -11.05 -4.54
N PRO A 201 -16.83 -11.76 -5.43
CA PRO A 201 -16.31 -12.96 -6.08
C PRO A 201 -15.00 -12.75 -6.84
N GLN A 202 -14.82 -11.60 -7.49
CA GLN A 202 -13.56 -11.30 -8.18
C GLN A 202 -12.40 -11.13 -7.18
N ILE A 203 -12.62 -10.44 -6.06
CA ILE A 203 -11.61 -10.28 -5.00
C ILE A 203 -11.20 -11.65 -4.47
N LEU A 204 -12.16 -12.54 -4.23
CA LEU A 204 -11.91 -13.92 -3.80
C LEU A 204 -11.09 -14.69 -4.85
N GLU A 205 -11.38 -14.51 -6.14
CA GLU A 205 -10.61 -15.16 -7.21
C GLU A 205 -9.15 -14.69 -7.24
N VAL A 206 -8.88 -13.40 -7.01
CA VAL A 206 -7.50 -12.89 -6.89
C VAL A 206 -6.76 -13.53 -5.73
N LEU A 207 -7.42 -13.63 -4.57
CA LEU A 207 -6.84 -14.28 -3.40
C LEU A 207 -6.54 -15.76 -3.69
N ARG A 208 -7.43 -16.46 -4.40
CA ARG A 208 -7.22 -17.84 -4.86
C ARG A 208 -6.04 -17.96 -5.82
N LEU A 209 -5.84 -17.00 -6.72
CA LEU A 209 -4.75 -17.00 -7.69
C LEU A 209 -3.38 -16.65 -7.09
N ALA A 210 -3.31 -16.13 -5.86
CA ALA A 210 -2.10 -15.71 -5.17
C ALA A 210 -1.78 -16.60 -3.94
N PRO A 211 -1.35 -17.87 -4.14
CA PRO A 211 -1.14 -18.81 -3.03
C PRO A 211 0.02 -18.43 -2.08
N ASN A 212 0.97 -17.62 -2.55
CA ASN A 212 2.15 -17.18 -1.79
C ASN A 212 1.96 -15.80 -1.14
N LEU A 213 0.73 -15.28 -1.12
CA LEU A 213 0.42 -13.98 -0.55
C LEU A 213 0.73 -13.97 0.95
N SER A 214 1.53 -13.00 1.38
CA SER A 214 1.92 -12.80 2.78
C SER A 214 1.19 -11.60 3.41
N LYS A 215 0.89 -10.58 2.61
CA LYS A 215 0.23 -9.34 3.05
C LYS A 215 -0.89 -8.99 2.09
N CYS A 216 -2.09 -8.78 2.62
CA CYS A 216 -3.25 -8.33 1.87
C CYS A 216 -3.91 -7.15 2.58
N MET A 217 -4.15 -6.07 1.83
CA MET A 217 -4.80 -4.86 2.33
C MET A 217 -5.89 -4.43 1.35
N LEU A 218 -7.14 -4.44 1.80
CA LEU A 218 -8.33 -4.13 1.02
C LEU A 218 -9.07 -2.99 1.74
N GLU A 219 -8.98 -1.78 1.20
CA GLU A 219 -9.52 -0.55 1.80
C GLU A 219 -10.57 0.09 0.85
N GLY A 220 -11.72 0.51 1.36
CA GLY A 220 -12.71 1.30 0.60
C GLY A 220 -13.35 0.58 -0.59
N LEU A 221 -13.51 -0.74 -0.52
CA LEU A 221 -14.02 -1.57 -1.62
C LEU A 221 -15.50 -1.98 -1.51
N ASP A 222 -16.17 -1.79 -0.37
CA ASP A 222 -17.58 -2.16 -0.12
C ASP A 222 -18.11 -3.31 -1.03
N PRO A 223 -17.53 -4.53 -0.93
CA PRO A 223 -17.71 -5.57 -1.93
C PRO A 223 -19.12 -6.18 -1.89
N ILE A 224 -19.73 -6.34 -3.06
CA ILE A 224 -21.05 -6.97 -3.21
C ILE A 224 -20.84 -8.47 -3.46
N PHE A 225 -21.44 -9.29 -2.59
CA PHE A 225 -21.48 -10.74 -2.74
C PHE A 225 -22.89 -11.20 -3.15
N ASP A 226 -22.99 -11.96 -4.25
CA ASP A 226 -24.19 -12.74 -4.56
C ASP A 226 -24.25 -13.95 -3.62
N VAL A 227 -25.01 -13.80 -2.53
CA VAL A 227 -25.18 -14.75 -1.41
C VAL A 227 -25.39 -16.23 -1.83
N PRO A 228 -26.09 -16.60 -2.94
CA PRO A 228 -26.27 -18.03 -3.25
C PRO A 228 -25.03 -18.76 -3.78
N ASN A 229 -23.96 -18.07 -4.19
CA ASN A 229 -22.80 -18.68 -4.87
C ASN A 229 -21.44 -18.31 -4.24
N LEU A 230 -21.35 -18.31 -2.91
CA LEU A 230 -20.06 -18.14 -2.25
C LEU A 230 -19.10 -19.28 -2.66
N PRO A 231 -17.86 -18.97 -3.07
CA PRO A 231 -16.91 -19.98 -3.52
C PRO A 231 -16.46 -20.90 -2.38
N GLU A 232 -15.89 -22.06 -2.76
CA GLU A 232 -15.23 -22.98 -1.83
C GLU A 232 -14.19 -22.25 -0.96
N GLN A 233 -13.97 -22.78 0.25
CA GLN A 233 -13.08 -22.19 1.24
C GLN A 233 -11.66 -22.00 0.69
N ILE A 234 -11.22 -20.75 0.66
CA ILE A 234 -9.88 -20.34 0.21
C ILE A 234 -8.94 -20.42 1.40
N ILE A 235 -7.89 -21.24 1.27
CA ILE A 235 -6.88 -21.44 2.31
C ILE A 235 -5.58 -20.77 1.88
N LEU A 236 -5.14 -19.77 2.65
CA LEU A 236 -3.86 -19.08 2.42
C LEU A 236 -2.95 -19.26 3.64
N PRO A 237 -2.19 -20.37 3.72
CA PRO A 237 -1.35 -20.66 4.89
C PRO A 237 -0.16 -19.70 5.02
N GLY A 238 0.26 -19.06 3.93
CA GLY A 238 1.33 -18.07 3.89
C GLY A 238 0.92 -16.66 4.33
N LEU A 239 -0.38 -16.37 4.42
CA LEU A 239 -0.86 -15.02 4.73
C LEU A 239 -0.60 -14.70 6.21
N ARG A 240 0.17 -13.65 6.46
CA ARG A 240 0.57 -13.19 7.79
C ARG A 240 -0.18 -11.93 8.21
N ARG A 241 -0.53 -11.06 7.25
CA ARG A 241 -1.25 -9.82 7.53
C ARG A 241 -2.43 -9.65 6.60
N LEU A 242 -3.59 -9.39 7.19
CA LEU A 242 -4.82 -9.10 6.49
C LEU A 242 -5.45 -7.84 7.06
N MET A 243 -5.79 -6.91 6.19
CA MET A 243 -6.48 -5.67 6.56
C MET A 243 -7.70 -5.47 5.66
N PHE A 244 -8.85 -5.33 6.29
CA PHE A 244 -10.10 -4.88 5.70
C PHE A 244 -10.50 -3.55 6.35
N GLY A 245 -10.90 -2.58 5.53
CA GLY A 245 -11.50 -1.37 6.06
C GLY A 245 -12.36 -0.68 5.01
N GLY A 246 -13.67 -0.63 5.24
CA GLY A 246 -14.61 0.15 4.49
C GLY A 246 -14.45 1.65 4.73
N SER A 247 -15.20 2.42 3.97
CA SER A 247 -15.21 3.87 4.10
C SER A 247 -16.30 4.39 5.02
N ASP A 248 -16.25 5.70 5.28
CA ASP A 248 -17.19 6.45 6.09
C ASP A 248 -18.62 6.46 5.48
N ASN A 249 -18.76 6.26 4.16
CA ASN A 249 -20.03 6.26 3.41
C ASN A 249 -20.63 4.85 3.24
N TYR A 250 -20.78 4.15 4.35
CA TYR A 250 -21.23 2.75 4.43
C TYR A 250 -22.65 2.51 3.87
N ASN A 251 -22.80 1.46 3.04
CA ASN A 251 -24.10 0.88 2.70
C ASN A 251 -24.47 -0.22 3.73
N PRO A 252 -25.51 -0.03 4.55
CA PRO A 252 -25.92 -0.97 5.59
C PRO A 252 -26.35 -2.37 5.16
N ASP A 253 -26.59 -2.58 3.87
CA ASP A 253 -27.12 -3.81 3.31
C ASP A 253 -26.06 -4.60 2.51
N SER A 254 -24.79 -4.17 2.48
CA SER A 254 -23.68 -4.98 1.97
C SER A 254 -23.41 -6.14 2.94
N ASN A 255 -23.92 -7.32 2.61
CA ASN A 255 -23.57 -8.55 3.32
C ASN A 255 -22.12 -8.91 3.00
N ASP A 256 -21.20 -8.49 3.86
CA ASP A 256 -19.78 -8.75 3.70
C ASP A 256 -19.40 -10.14 4.23
N ASP A 257 -19.44 -11.11 3.32
CA ASP A 257 -19.21 -12.54 3.58
C ASP A 257 -17.75 -12.99 3.33
N ILE A 258 -16.82 -12.05 3.11
CA ILE A 258 -15.44 -12.40 2.72
C ILE A 258 -14.77 -13.32 3.74
N LEU A 259 -14.98 -13.09 5.04
CA LEU A 259 -14.43 -13.94 6.09
C LEU A 259 -15.06 -15.33 6.11
N LYS A 260 -16.27 -15.54 5.59
CA LYS A 260 -16.89 -16.88 5.49
C LYS A 260 -16.13 -17.79 4.53
N CYS A 261 -15.55 -17.21 3.48
CA CYS A 261 -14.80 -17.94 2.47
C CYS A 261 -13.31 -18.16 2.81
N LEU A 262 -12.77 -17.54 3.87
CA LEU A 262 -11.33 -17.57 4.15
C LEU A 262 -10.96 -18.55 5.27
N SER A 263 -9.81 -19.22 5.12
CA SER A 263 -9.11 -19.98 6.17
C SER A 263 -7.65 -19.58 6.22
N LEU A 264 -7.23 -18.94 7.30
CA LEU A 264 -5.93 -18.27 7.37
C LEU A 264 -5.12 -18.73 8.59
N PRO A 265 -4.63 -19.99 8.61
CA PRO A 265 -4.02 -20.59 9.80
C PRO A 265 -2.69 -19.95 10.20
N GLY A 266 -2.03 -19.22 9.31
CA GLY A 266 -0.78 -18.53 9.58
C GLY A 266 -0.94 -17.05 9.94
N LEU A 267 -2.16 -16.54 10.13
CA LEU A 267 -2.40 -15.11 10.27
C LEU A 267 -1.85 -14.55 11.60
N GLU A 268 -1.06 -13.48 11.54
CA GLU A 268 -0.44 -12.84 12.71
C GLU A 268 -1.05 -11.45 13.00
N THR A 269 -1.47 -10.73 11.96
CA THR A 269 -2.10 -9.41 12.07
C THR A 269 -3.42 -9.41 11.33
N LEU A 270 -4.50 -9.04 12.03
CA LEU A 270 -5.83 -8.84 11.45
C LEU A 270 -6.32 -7.43 11.77
N SER A 271 -6.71 -6.67 10.75
CA SER A 271 -7.41 -5.40 10.91
C SER A 271 -8.75 -5.49 10.21
N ILE A 272 -9.83 -5.16 10.90
CA ILE A 272 -11.20 -5.17 10.37
C ILE A 272 -11.96 -3.93 10.85
N SER A 273 -12.86 -3.42 10.03
CA SER A 273 -13.88 -2.45 10.43
C SER A 273 -15.22 -3.18 10.56
N THR A 274 -15.96 -2.96 11.65
CA THR A 274 -17.22 -3.65 11.96
C THR A 274 -18.40 -3.20 11.11
N HIS A 275 -18.22 -2.18 10.29
CA HIS A 275 -19.15 -1.95 9.17
C HIS A 275 -19.11 -3.12 8.19
N ASP A 276 -17.95 -3.76 8.04
CA ASP A 276 -17.69 -4.74 6.98
C ASP A 276 -17.73 -6.19 7.49
N VAL A 277 -17.86 -6.43 8.79
CA VAL A 277 -17.78 -7.79 9.37
C VAL A 277 -18.57 -7.89 10.66
N SER A 278 -19.48 -8.87 10.77
CA SER A 278 -20.18 -9.20 12.02
C SER A 278 -19.27 -9.89 13.04
N TYR A 279 -19.51 -9.72 14.34
CA TYR A 279 -18.76 -10.44 15.38
C TYR A 279 -18.98 -11.95 15.32
N ASP A 280 -20.10 -12.42 14.80
CA ASP A 280 -20.38 -13.85 14.57
C ASP A 280 -19.54 -14.43 13.44
N ASP A 281 -19.36 -13.68 12.36
CA ASP A 281 -18.51 -14.09 11.24
C ASP A 281 -17.04 -14.06 11.64
N LEU A 282 -16.63 -13.05 12.42
CA LEU A 282 -15.30 -12.99 13.00
C LEU A 282 -15.03 -14.17 13.95
N PHE A 283 -15.98 -14.50 14.82
CA PHE A 283 -15.89 -15.65 15.70
C PHE A 283 -15.72 -16.93 14.89
N SER A 284 -16.60 -17.16 13.93
CA SER A 284 -16.60 -18.36 13.09
C SER A 284 -15.30 -18.47 12.27
N PHE A 285 -14.78 -17.34 11.79
CA PHE A 285 -13.51 -17.27 11.09
C PHE A 285 -12.32 -17.64 11.99
N LEU A 286 -12.26 -17.10 13.21
CA LEU A 286 -11.18 -17.37 14.15
C LEU A 286 -11.23 -18.79 14.69
N GLU A 287 -12.43 -19.33 14.94
CA GLU A 287 -12.61 -20.73 15.32
C GLU A 287 -12.09 -21.65 14.21
N ARG A 288 -12.50 -21.39 12.97
CA ARG A 288 -12.13 -22.20 11.80
C ARG A 288 -10.65 -22.09 11.42
N SER A 289 -10.07 -20.90 11.50
CA SER A 289 -8.68 -20.66 11.10
C SER A 289 -7.69 -20.94 12.23
N SER A 290 -8.11 -20.79 13.50
CA SER A 290 -7.27 -20.88 14.70
C SER A 290 -5.87 -20.24 14.55
N PRO A 291 -5.80 -18.96 14.12
CA PRO A 291 -4.52 -18.33 13.78
C PRO A 291 -3.70 -17.95 15.03
N PRO A 292 -2.35 -17.94 14.96
CA PRO A 292 -1.48 -17.44 16.02
C PRO A 292 -1.45 -15.90 16.04
N LEU A 293 -2.61 -15.28 16.21
CA LEU A 293 -2.79 -13.85 16.06
C LEU A 293 -2.01 -13.08 17.14
N ARG A 294 -1.19 -12.12 16.72
CA ARG A 294 -0.38 -11.25 17.58
C ARG A 294 -0.95 -9.85 17.68
N GLU A 295 -1.60 -9.39 16.61
CA GLU A 295 -2.17 -8.05 16.51
C GLU A 295 -3.58 -8.10 15.92
N LEU A 296 -4.52 -7.45 16.60
CA LEU A 296 -5.91 -7.36 16.20
C LEU A 296 -6.35 -5.90 16.29
N VAL A 297 -6.85 -5.37 15.18
CA VAL A 297 -7.43 -4.03 15.09
C VAL A 297 -8.90 -4.18 14.74
N VAL A 298 -9.80 -3.69 15.59
CA VAL A 298 -11.25 -3.75 15.37
C VAL A 298 -11.80 -2.33 15.37
N GLY A 299 -12.36 -1.89 14.24
CA GLY A 299 -13.01 -0.59 14.14
C GLY A 299 -14.51 -0.66 14.33
N ASN A 300 -15.01 -0.34 15.52
CA ASN A 300 -16.43 -0.27 15.86
C ASN A 300 -17.02 1.09 15.47
N ARG A 301 -17.54 1.23 14.26
CA ARG A 301 -18.02 2.54 13.77
C ARG A 301 -19.54 2.73 13.85
N SER A 302 -20.31 1.65 13.99
CA SER A 302 -21.75 1.72 14.24
C SER A 302 -22.24 0.45 14.94
N PRO A 303 -22.80 0.53 16.17
CA PRO A 303 -23.33 -0.63 16.87
C PRO A 303 -24.68 -1.04 16.26
N ARG A 304 -24.68 -1.70 15.12
CA ARG A 304 -25.86 -2.49 14.73
C ARG A 304 -25.93 -3.70 15.66
N ARG A 305 -27.02 -3.81 16.43
CA ARG A 305 -27.68 -5.01 17.00
C ARG A 305 -26.83 -6.14 17.64
N GLU A 306 -25.53 -6.04 17.71
CA GLU A 306 -24.66 -7.11 18.16
C GLU A 306 -24.28 -6.90 19.63
N LYS A 307 -24.39 -7.98 20.39
CA LYS A 307 -24.11 -7.94 21.81
C LYS A 307 -22.58 -7.83 22.00
N PRO A 308 -22.09 -6.85 22.79
CA PRO A 308 -20.69 -6.73 23.15
C PRO A 308 -20.04 -8.02 23.68
N THR A 309 -20.85 -8.91 24.25
CA THR A 309 -20.43 -10.23 24.76
C THR A 309 -19.81 -11.10 23.69
N ARG A 310 -20.27 -11.01 22.43
CA ARG A 310 -19.81 -11.88 21.36
C ARG A 310 -18.35 -11.60 21.01
N LEU A 311 -17.96 -10.34 20.90
CA LEU A 311 -16.56 -9.97 20.68
C LEU A 311 -15.67 -10.40 21.86
N LEU A 312 -16.17 -10.37 23.10
CA LEU A 312 -15.41 -10.90 24.25
C LEU A 312 -15.19 -12.41 24.15
N GLU A 313 -16.17 -13.18 23.69
CA GLU A 313 -16.02 -14.62 23.40
C GLU A 313 -15.01 -14.85 22.27
N THR A 314 -15.05 -14.03 21.22
CA THR A 314 -14.10 -14.07 20.11
C THR A 314 -12.66 -13.84 20.57
N LEU A 315 -12.44 -12.91 21.50
CA LEU A 315 -11.13 -12.63 22.07
C LEU A 315 -10.57 -13.81 22.90
N CYS A 316 -11.43 -14.69 23.42
CA CYS A 316 -10.98 -15.92 24.08
C CYS A 316 -10.35 -16.93 23.10
N LEU A 317 -10.66 -16.86 21.81
CA LEU A 317 -10.09 -17.74 20.78
C LEU A 317 -8.65 -17.36 20.39
N VAL A 318 -8.18 -16.17 20.78
CA VAL A 318 -6.86 -15.63 20.40
C VAL A 318 -6.00 -15.28 21.62
N PRO A 319 -5.62 -16.27 22.44
CA PRO A 319 -4.85 -16.01 23.66
C PRO A 319 -3.44 -15.46 23.39
N THR A 320 -2.89 -15.68 22.20
CA THR A 320 -1.55 -15.23 21.77
C THR A 320 -1.46 -13.73 21.45
N LEU A 321 -2.57 -13.00 21.57
CA LEU A 321 -2.67 -11.61 21.14
C LEU A 321 -1.81 -10.70 22.03
N THR A 322 -0.85 -10.03 21.40
CA THR A 322 0.10 -9.12 22.07
C THR A 322 -0.29 -7.66 21.97
N ARG A 323 -1.00 -7.30 20.91
CA ARG A 323 -1.46 -5.93 20.62
C ARG A 323 -2.93 -5.95 20.24
N PHE A 324 -3.73 -5.18 20.96
CA PHE A 324 -5.16 -5.02 20.67
C PHE A 324 -5.48 -3.54 20.49
N GLU A 325 -6.06 -3.20 19.35
CA GLU A 325 -6.44 -1.84 18.99
C GLU A 325 -7.93 -1.76 18.66
N LEU A 326 -8.61 -0.82 19.29
CA LEU A 326 -10.05 -0.62 19.13
C LEU A 326 -10.30 0.78 18.59
N TRP A 327 -10.97 0.88 17.44
CA TRP A 327 -11.43 2.15 16.91
C TRP A 327 -12.89 2.39 17.27
N TRP A 328 -13.16 3.53 17.89
CA TRP A 328 -14.47 4.04 18.31
C TRP A 328 -15.37 3.05 19.08
N PRO A 329 -14.82 2.29 20.05
CA PRO A 329 -15.62 1.34 20.82
C PRO A 329 -16.77 2.03 21.56
N ASP A 330 -17.93 1.37 21.61
CA ASP A 330 -19.04 1.82 22.43
C ASP A 330 -18.74 1.64 23.93
N LEU A 331 -19.43 2.42 24.76
CA LEU A 331 -19.19 2.43 26.21
C LEU A 331 -19.54 1.10 26.88
N ALA A 332 -20.61 0.43 26.44
CA ALA A 332 -21.04 -0.83 27.03
C ALA A 332 -20.01 -1.95 26.78
N PHE A 333 -19.43 -1.99 25.59
CA PHE A 333 -18.32 -2.88 25.27
C PHE A 333 -17.07 -2.56 26.09
N LEU A 334 -16.67 -1.28 26.18
CA LEU A 334 -15.53 -0.88 26.99
C LEU A 334 -15.69 -1.32 28.46
N GLU A 335 -16.85 -1.10 29.06
CA GLU A 335 -17.14 -1.52 30.43
C GLU A 335 -17.07 -3.05 30.58
N GLY A 336 -17.64 -3.80 29.64
CA GLY A 336 -17.56 -5.25 29.61
C GLY A 336 -16.12 -5.77 29.50
N LEU A 337 -15.32 -5.17 28.62
CA LEU A 337 -13.91 -5.49 28.42
C LEU A 337 -13.09 -5.19 29.68
N PHE A 338 -13.27 -4.02 30.28
CA PHE A 338 -12.54 -3.63 31.50
C PHE A 338 -12.90 -4.55 32.67
N ALA A 339 -14.19 -4.86 32.85
CA ALA A 339 -14.64 -5.80 33.86
C ALA A 339 -14.07 -7.21 33.61
N ALA A 340 -13.97 -7.65 32.36
CA ALA A 340 -13.39 -8.95 32.02
C ALA A 340 -11.87 -9.01 32.25
N LEU A 341 -11.14 -7.93 31.95
CA LEU A 341 -9.69 -7.83 32.19
C LEU A 341 -9.34 -7.69 33.69
N ALA A 342 -10.19 -7.02 34.46
CA ALA A 342 -10.05 -6.83 35.91
C ALA A 342 -10.19 -8.10 36.74
N LYS A 343 -10.81 -9.15 36.21
CA LYS A 343 -11.01 -10.42 36.91
C LYS A 343 -9.66 -11.14 37.10
N PRO A 344 -9.25 -11.48 38.34
CA PRO A 344 -7.94 -12.12 38.61
C PRO A 344 -7.74 -13.46 37.89
N SER A 345 -8.81 -14.25 37.76
CA SER A 345 -8.80 -15.56 37.10
C SER A 345 -9.09 -15.50 35.59
N SER A 346 -9.12 -14.30 35.00
CA SER A 346 -9.49 -14.15 33.60
C SER A 346 -8.38 -14.68 32.69
N GLN A 347 -8.75 -15.62 31.81
CA GLN A 347 -7.89 -16.10 30.72
C GLN A 347 -7.99 -15.21 29.47
N LEU A 348 -8.70 -14.08 29.55
CA LEU A 348 -8.85 -13.16 28.44
C LEU A 348 -7.51 -12.47 28.14
N LEU A 349 -6.99 -12.72 26.93
CA LEU A 349 -5.78 -12.10 26.38
C LEU A 349 -4.56 -12.15 27.34
N PRO A 350 -4.05 -13.34 27.70
CA PRO A 350 -2.96 -13.52 28.68
C PRO A 350 -1.61 -12.98 28.21
N ASP A 351 -1.40 -12.82 26.90
CA ASP A 351 -0.15 -12.30 26.32
C ASP A 351 -0.26 -10.83 25.90
N LEU A 352 -1.32 -10.12 26.28
CA LEU A 352 -1.53 -8.72 25.89
C LEU A 352 -0.50 -7.77 26.51
N HIS A 353 0.31 -7.13 25.66
CA HIS A 353 1.33 -6.16 26.04
C HIS A 353 0.92 -4.71 25.73
N SER A 354 0.13 -4.51 24.68
CA SER A 354 -0.26 -3.18 24.19
C SER A 354 -1.76 -3.11 23.95
N LEU A 355 -2.44 -2.18 24.64
CA LEU A 355 -3.85 -1.87 24.42
C LEU A 355 -4.01 -0.42 23.92
N VAL A 356 -4.67 -0.25 22.78
CA VAL A 356 -4.88 1.06 22.14
C VAL A 356 -6.37 1.29 21.92
N LEU A 357 -6.89 2.41 22.42
CA LEU A 357 -8.29 2.80 22.31
C LEU A 357 -8.39 4.12 21.54
N HIS A 358 -9.06 4.13 20.39
CA HIS A 358 -9.37 5.36 19.68
C HIS A 358 -10.80 5.78 20.03
N VAL A 359 -10.99 6.84 20.82
CA VAL A 359 -12.29 7.21 21.37
C VAL A 359 -12.70 8.58 20.83
N ARG A 360 -13.92 8.74 20.30
CA ARG A 360 -14.42 10.06 19.90
C ARG A 360 -14.69 10.93 21.13
N LEU A 361 -14.45 12.23 21.05
CA LEU A 361 -14.58 13.15 22.19
C LEU A 361 -15.94 13.12 22.91
N PRO A 362 -17.10 13.07 22.24
CA PRO A 362 -18.38 12.97 22.95
C PRO A 362 -18.47 11.70 23.80
N SER A 363 -17.99 10.56 23.26
CA SER A 363 -17.95 9.28 23.97
C SER A 363 -16.93 9.32 25.11
N PHE A 364 -15.77 9.94 24.89
CA PHE A 364 -14.72 10.08 25.90
C PHE A 364 -15.22 10.86 27.13
N SER A 365 -15.92 11.98 26.91
CA SER A 365 -16.51 12.78 27.99
C SER A 365 -17.67 12.09 28.72
N SER A 366 -18.25 11.06 28.11
CA SER A 366 -19.35 10.28 28.67
C SER A 366 -18.90 9.08 29.51
N ILE A 367 -17.59 8.77 29.55
CA ILE A 367 -17.06 7.69 30.39
C ILE A 367 -17.19 8.11 31.86
N SER A 368 -17.98 7.34 32.62
CA SER A 368 -18.22 7.62 34.03
C SER A 368 -16.96 7.41 34.88
N GLU A 369 -16.88 8.06 36.05
CA GLU A 369 -15.78 7.86 36.99
C GLU A 369 -15.66 6.38 37.43
N SER A 370 -16.78 5.67 37.58
CA SER A 370 -16.81 4.23 37.86
C SER A 370 -16.17 3.39 36.73
N SER A 371 -16.43 3.74 35.48
CA SER A 371 -15.87 3.03 34.31
C SER A 371 -14.36 3.25 34.23
N TRP A 372 -13.90 4.47 34.52
CA TRP A 372 -12.46 4.78 34.64
C TRP A 372 -11.79 4.03 35.79
N ARG A 373 -12.42 3.95 36.96
CA ARG A 373 -11.90 3.17 38.10
C ARG A 373 -11.78 1.69 37.76
N THR A 374 -12.75 1.14 37.02
CA THR A 374 -12.74 -0.25 36.55
C THR A 374 -11.58 -0.51 35.59
N LEU A 375 -11.34 0.41 34.64
CA LEU A 375 -10.17 0.36 33.76
C LEU A 375 -8.85 0.44 34.55
N LEU A 376 -8.72 1.39 35.47
CA LEU A 376 -7.52 1.54 36.28
C LEU A 376 -7.25 0.29 37.12
N HIS A 377 -8.30 -0.32 37.68
CA HIS A 377 -8.20 -1.60 38.37
C HIS A 377 -7.75 -2.73 37.43
N ALA A 378 -8.29 -2.80 36.20
CA ALA A 378 -7.87 -3.77 35.20
C ALA A 378 -6.39 -3.61 34.82
N LEU A 379 -5.94 -2.39 34.53
CA LEU A 379 -4.54 -2.08 34.21
C LEU A 379 -3.61 -2.40 35.39
N SER A 380 -4.02 -2.07 36.62
CA SER A 380 -3.26 -2.38 37.83
C SER A 380 -3.12 -3.88 38.06
N ALA A 381 -4.22 -4.63 37.90
CA ALA A 381 -4.22 -6.09 38.02
C ALA A 381 -3.33 -6.76 36.96
N ARG A 382 -3.19 -6.13 35.79
CA ARG A 382 -2.41 -6.61 34.64
C ARG A 382 -1.07 -5.88 34.46
N ARG A 383 -0.58 -5.14 35.47
CA ARG A 383 0.56 -4.21 35.33
C ARG A 383 1.89 -4.85 34.88
N ILE A 384 2.08 -6.15 35.13
CA ILE A 384 3.27 -6.89 34.69
C ILE A 384 3.15 -7.29 33.21
N GLN A 385 1.91 -7.45 32.74
CA GLN A 385 1.56 -7.96 31.43
C GLN A 385 1.41 -6.82 30.41
N ILE A 386 0.52 -5.86 30.69
CA ILE A 386 0.27 -4.69 29.84
C ILE A 386 1.36 -3.66 30.11
N ARG A 387 2.22 -3.43 29.12
CA ARG A 387 3.32 -2.46 29.18
C ARG A 387 2.95 -1.12 28.58
N THR A 388 2.07 -1.13 27.58
CA THR A 388 1.69 0.07 26.85
C THR A 388 0.17 0.21 26.82
N PHE A 389 -0.31 1.37 27.22
CA PHE A 389 -1.72 1.72 27.16
C PHE A 389 -1.89 3.08 26.49
N GLN A 390 -2.71 3.15 25.44
CA GLN A 390 -2.91 4.40 24.69
C GLN A 390 -4.39 4.72 24.53
N ILE A 391 -4.76 5.97 24.77
CA ILE A 391 -6.07 6.52 24.41
C ILE A 391 -5.87 7.67 23.43
N LYS A 392 -6.43 7.52 22.23
CA LYS A 392 -6.33 8.47 21.12
C LYS A 392 -7.68 9.10 20.84
N THR A 393 -7.79 10.42 20.92
CA THR A 393 -9.08 11.12 20.74
C THR A 393 -9.32 11.71 19.34
N GLY A 394 -8.59 11.23 18.33
CA GLY A 394 -8.67 11.73 16.95
C GLY A 394 -7.92 13.05 16.77
N PHE A 395 -8.54 14.04 16.13
CA PHE A 395 -7.91 15.33 15.79
C PHE A 395 -7.98 16.38 16.90
N SER A 396 -8.80 16.15 17.93
CA SER A 396 -9.07 17.14 18.96
C SER A 396 -8.52 16.69 20.31
N ARG A 397 -7.95 17.63 21.05
CA ARG A 397 -7.46 17.40 22.41
C ARG A 397 -8.63 17.01 23.33
N PRO A 398 -8.47 15.98 24.19
CA PRO A 398 -9.47 15.70 25.21
C PRO A 398 -9.61 16.89 26.18
N PRO A 399 -10.84 17.16 26.68
CA PRO A 399 -11.04 18.18 27.70
C PRO A 399 -10.25 17.81 28.95
N PHE A 400 -9.42 18.74 29.45
CA PHE A 400 -8.60 18.49 30.63
C PHE A 400 -9.45 18.11 31.84
N ASP A 401 -10.60 18.74 32.03
CA ASP A 401 -11.51 18.50 33.16
C ASP A 401 -12.02 17.05 33.22
N THR A 402 -12.15 16.38 32.06
CA THR A 402 -12.56 14.96 31.99
C THR A 402 -11.45 14.02 32.46
N ILE A 403 -10.18 14.37 32.21
CA ILE A 403 -9.02 13.51 32.53
C ILE A 403 -8.39 13.87 33.87
N ALA A 404 -8.50 15.13 34.31
CA ALA A 404 -7.88 15.63 35.54
C ALA A 404 -8.12 14.73 36.77
N PRO A 405 -9.33 14.18 37.00
CA PRO A 405 -9.57 13.29 38.14
C PRO A 405 -8.79 11.97 38.10
N ILE A 406 -8.46 11.47 36.90
CA ILE A 406 -7.84 10.15 36.70
C ILE A 406 -6.32 10.23 36.46
N LEU A 407 -5.78 11.42 36.16
CA LEU A 407 -4.34 11.64 35.97
C LEU A 407 -3.46 11.14 37.12
N PRO A 408 -3.79 11.36 38.41
CA PRO A 408 -2.95 10.88 39.51
C PRO A 408 -2.79 9.34 39.51
N ALA A 409 -3.87 8.61 39.19
CA ALA A 409 -3.84 7.16 39.13
C ALA A 409 -2.98 6.65 37.96
N PHE A 410 -3.07 7.29 36.79
CA PHE A 410 -2.19 6.98 35.67
C PHE A 410 -0.71 7.28 35.98
N ARG A 411 -0.41 8.37 36.71
CA ARG A 411 0.97 8.65 37.15
C ARG A 411 1.55 7.53 38.02
N GLY A 412 0.74 6.91 38.87
CA GLY A 412 1.13 5.74 39.65
C GLY A 412 1.53 4.56 38.75
N LEU A 413 0.73 4.27 37.72
CA LEU A 413 1.03 3.22 36.74
C LEU A 413 2.28 3.54 35.89
N VAL A 414 2.50 4.80 35.55
CA VAL A 414 3.73 5.24 34.86
C VAL A 414 4.96 5.05 35.75
N ALA A 415 4.86 5.35 37.04
CA ALA A 415 5.94 5.12 38.00
C ALA A 415 6.26 3.62 38.16
N ASP A 416 5.27 2.75 38.02
CA ASP A 416 5.42 1.29 37.97
C ASP A 416 6.02 0.78 36.63
N GLY A 417 6.33 1.68 35.68
CA GLY A 417 7.00 1.37 34.42
C GLY A 417 6.08 1.22 33.19
N MET A 418 4.77 1.46 33.34
CA MET A 418 3.82 1.41 32.22
C MET A 418 3.93 2.66 31.33
N GLN A 419 3.99 2.46 30.01
CA GLN A 419 3.93 3.56 29.05
C GLN A 419 2.47 3.91 28.76
N ILE A 420 2.01 5.04 29.31
CA ILE A 420 0.65 5.54 29.12
C ILE A 420 0.67 6.74 28.19
N TYR A 421 -0.20 6.71 27.19
CA TYR A 421 -0.41 7.81 26.25
C TYR A 421 -1.88 8.23 26.30
N ILE A 422 -2.14 9.52 26.49
CA ILE A 422 -3.49 10.07 26.31
C ILE A 422 -3.35 11.34 25.47
N GLY A 423 -3.99 11.40 24.30
CA GLY A 423 -3.77 12.53 23.39
C GLY A 423 -4.50 12.45 22.06
N SER A 424 -4.34 13.50 21.26
CA SER A 424 -4.76 13.51 19.86
C SER A 424 -3.68 12.89 18.98
N ARG A 425 -3.96 12.62 17.70
CA ARG A 425 -2.99 12.06 16.76
C ARG A 425 -1.66 12.84 16.69
N ASP A 426 -1.70 14.14 16.99
CA ASP A 426 -0.59 15.07 16.79
C ASP A 426 0.02 15.62 18.09
N GLN A 427 -0.58 15.40 19.28
CA GLN A 427 -0.14 16.01 20.56
C GLN A 427 -0.49 15.16 21.81
N ASN A 428 0.45 15.09 22.76
CA ASN A 428 0.39 14.22 23.96
C ASN A 428 0.03 15.02 25.23
N PHE A 429 -0.71 14.42 26.18
CA PHE A 429 -0.99 15.00 27.51
C PHE A 429 -0.20 14.36 28.65
N VAL A 430 0.15 13.08 28.53
CA VAL A 430 0.94 12.30 29.50
C VAL A 430 1.91 11.44 28.71
#